data_AF-A0A5J5CE04-F1
#
_entry.id   AF-A0A5J5CE04-F1
#
_cell.length_a   1.000
_cell.length_b   1.000
_cell.length_c   1.000
_cell.angle_alpha   90.00
_cell.angle_beta   90.00
_cell.angle_gamma   90.00
#
_symmetry.space_group_name_H-M   'P 1'
#
loop_
_entity.id
_entity.type
_entity.pdbx_description
1 polymer ?
#
loop_
_entity_poly.entity_id
_entity_poly.type
_entity_poly.pdbx_seq_one_letter_code
_entity_poly.pdbx_strand_id
1 'polypeptide(L)'
;MASRAGPRAAGTDGSDFQHRERVASHYQMRSVTVSQLSLVSHKVVASPYQWEYPYLLSIIPSVFSFLALPRNNISYLVISMISAGLFCVAPLIYGSMEMFPVAQQLYRHGKAYRFIFGFSAVTVMYLVIVIAVQVHGWQIYYSKKLLDQWFTSTQEKKKK
;
A
#
# COMPACT_ATOMS: atom_id res chain seq x y z
N MET A 1 46.36 -15.05 17.01
CA MET A 1 46.21 -16.32 16.27
C MET A 1 44.82 -16.87 16.58
N ALA A 2 43.85 -16.67 15.68
CA ALA A 2 42.49 -17.19 15.87
C ALA A 2 42.47 -18.70 15.56
N SER A 3 41.85 -19.49 16.43
CA SER A 3 41.82 -20.96 16.35
C SER A 3 41.15 -21.44 15.05
N ARG A 4 41.89 -22.18 14.22
CA ARG A 4 41.44 -22.75 12.93
C ARG A 4 40.39 -23.87 13.03
N ALA A 5 39.96 -24.25 14.24
CA ALA A 5 39.17 -25.45 14.53
C ALA A 5 37.81 -25.16 15.20
N GLY A 6 37.16 -24.04 14.86
CA GLY A 6 35.76 -23.80 15.25
C GLY A 6 34.78 -24.68 14.46
N PRO A 7 33.56 -24.93 14.97
CA PRO A 7 32.53 -25.69 14.25
C PRO A 7 32.24 -25.04 12.89
N ARG A 8 32.46 -25.77 11.79
CA ARG A 8 32.17 -25.31 10.42
C ARG A 8 30.83 -25.90 9.97
N ALA A 9 30.04 -25.11 9.27
CA ALA A 9 28.84 -25.61 8.61
C ALA A 9 29.24 -26.71 7.60
N ALA A 10 28.50 -27.83 7.60
CA ALA A 10 28.79 -28.96 6.72
C ALA A 10 28.80 -28.51 5.24
N GLY A 11 29.88 -28.82 4.52
CA GLY A 11 30.01 -28.55 3.08
C GLY A 11 30.74 -27.26 2.68
N THR A 12 31.33 -26.49 3.60
CA THR A 12 32.06 -25.26 3.26
C THR A 12 33.47 -25.19 3.80
N ASP A 13 34.40 -24.71 2.97
CA ASP A 13 35.84 -24.62 3.26
C ASP A 13 36.21 -23.45 4.19
N GLY A 14 35.26 -22.55 4.48
CA GLY A 14 35.42 -21.40 5.37
C GLY A 14 36.00 -20.16 4.68
N SER A 15 36.24 -20.22 3.38
CA SER A 15 36.65 -19.05 2.57
C SER A 15 35.47 -18.13 2.23
N ASP A 16 34.25 -18.63 2.39
CA ASP A 16 32.97 -18.02 2.04
C ASP A 16 32.39 -17.12 3.16
N PHE A 17 33.14 -16.87 4.24
CA PHE A 17 32.66 -16.10 5.39
C PHE A 17 32.20 -14.69 5.02
N GLN A 18 32.92 -13.97 4.16
CA GLN A 18 32.53 -12.63 3.71
C GLN A 18 31.22 -12.66 2.92
N HIS A 19 31.02 -13.70 2.11
CA HIS A 19 29.77 -13.87 1.35
C HIS A 19 28.60 -14.19 2.29
N ARG A 20 28.81 -15.06 3.28
CA ARG A 20 27.80 -15.37 4.32
C ARG A 20 27.45 -14.16 5.17
N GLU A 21 28.42 -13.37 5.60
CA GLU A 21 28.19 -12.14 6.36
C GLU A 21 27.42 -11.10 5.54
N ARG A 22 27.74 -10.97 4.24
CA ARG A 22 27.02 -10.07 3.34
C ARG A 22 25.58 -10.52 3.07
N VAL A 23 25.35 -11.82 2.88
CA VAL A 23 24.00 -12.38 2.72
C VAL A 23 23.23 -12.28 4.05
N ALA A 24 23.85 -12.63 5.17
CA ALA A 24 23.24 -12.54 6.50
C ALA A 24 22.91 -11.10 6.88
N SER A 25 23.74 -10.12 6.53
CA SER A 25 23.47 -8.70 6.80
C SER A 25 22.25 -8.19 6.02
N HIS A 26 22.02 -8.65 4.79
CA HIS A 26 20.79 -8.36 4.05
C HIS A 26 19.52 -8.94 4.73
N TYR A 27 19.61 -10.13 5.33
CA TYR A 27 18.51 -10.71 6.12
C TYR A 27 18.34 -10.05 7.51
N GLN A 28 19.43 -9.68 8.17
CA GLN A 28 19.46 -9.01 9.47
C GLN A 28 18.92 -7.57 9.36
N MET A 29 19.35 -6.80 8.36
CA MET A 29 18.85 -5.43 8.14
C MET A 29 17.34 -5.41 7.91
N ARG A 30 16.80 -6.37 7.14
CA ARG A 30 15.36 -6.46 6.86
C ARG A 30 14.54 -6.89 8.08
N SER A 31 15.13 -7.68 8.99
CA SER A 31 14.46 -8.12 10.22
C SER A 31 14.55 -7.07 11.35
N VAL A 32 15.64 -6.32 11.42
CA VAL A 32 15.87 -5.28 12.45
C VAL A 32 14.94 -4.07 12.26
N THR A 33 14.60 -3.68 11.03
CA THR A 33 13.65 -2.58 10.82
C THR A 33 12.20 -2.96 11.19
N VAL A 34 11.85 -4.24 11.09
CA VAL A 34 10.49 -4.74 11.40
C VAL A 34 10.34 -5.08 12.89
N SER A 35 11.41 -5.52 13.57
CA SER A 35 11.37 -5.83 15.01
C SER A 35 11.23 -4.60 15.91
N GLN A 36 11.77 -3.45 15.48
CA GLN A 36 11.71 -2.18 16.22
C GLN A 36 10.32 -1.51 16.20
N LEU A 37 9.41 -1.97 15.32
CA LEU A 37 8.04 -1.46 15.20
C LEU A 37 6.99 -2.51 15.60
N SER A 38 7.32 -3.42 16.52
CA SER A 38 6.40 -4.47 16.99
C SER A 38 5.39 -3.94 18.01
N LEU A 39 4.61 -2.94 17.61
CA LEU A 39 3.51 -2.39 18.42
C LEU A 39 2.39 -3.42 18.61
N VAL A 40 2.25 -4.38 17.68
CA VAL A 40 1.29 -5.49 17.72
C VAL A 40 1.97 -6.78 17.23
N SER A 41 1.68 -7.91 17.89
CA SER A 41 2.24 -9.21 17.52
C SER A 41 1.76 -9.66 16.13
N HIS A 42 2.67 -10.19 15.31
CA HIS A 42 2.35 -10.80 14.01
C HIS A 42 1.38 -11.98 14.08
N LYS A 43 1.14 -12.53 15.28
CA LYS A 43 0.10 -13.54 15.52
C LYS A 43 -1.32 -12.96 15.47
N VAL A 44 -1.47 -11.66 15.75
CA VAL A 44 -2.76 -10.96 15.81
C VAL A 44 -3.03 -10.21 14.51
N VAL A 45 -1.98 -9.63 13.91
CA VAL A 45 -2.08 -8.84 12.67
C VAL A 45 -1.03 -9.32 11.67
N ALA A 46 -1.49 -9.84 10.54
CA ALA A 46 -0.63 -10.24 9.44
C ALA A 46 0.16 -9.04 8.87
N SER A 47 1.31 -9.33 8.24
CA SER A 47 2.05 -8.32 7.49
C SER A 47 1.18 -7.71 6.38
N PRO A 48 1.25 -6.38 6.16
CA PRO A 48 0.57 -5.71 5.06
C PRO A 48 0.79 -6.38 3.70
N TYR A 49 -0.21 -6.32 2.84
CA TYR A 49 -0.08 -6.68 1.43
C TYR A 49 0.73 -5.62 0.67
N GLN A 50 1.29 -6.00 -0.49
CA GLN A 50 2.18 -5.09 -1.23
C GLN A 50 1.44 -3.87 -1.75
N TRP A 51 0.15 -3.99 -2.08
CA TRP A 51 -0.68 -2.88 -2.52
C TRP A 51 -0.94 -1.81 -1.46
N GLU A 52 -0.84 -2.15 -0.17
CA GLU A 52 -1.10 -1.20 0.93
C GLU A 52 -0.05 -0.09 0.97
N TYR A 53 1.22 -0.40 0.65
CA TYR A 53 2.31 0.57 0.66
C TYR A 53 2.12 1.73 -0.34
N PRO A 54 1.91 1.49 -1.66
CA PRO A 54 1.63 2.57 -2.60
C PRO A 54 0.28 3.23 -2.32
N TYR A 55 -0.68 2.53 -1.73
CA TYR A 55 -1.98 3.10 -1.35
C TYR A 55 -1.86 4.16 -0.23
N LEU A 56 -0.79 4.16 0.58
CA LEU A 56 -0.53 5.25 1.54
C LEU A 56 -0.36 6.61 0.85
N LEU A 57 0.04 6.63 -0.43
CA LEU A 57 0.16 7.85 -1.22
C LEU A 57 -1.21 8.46 -1.61
N SER A 58 -2.33 7.78 -1.32
CA SER A 58 -3.70 8.32 -1.47
C SER A 58 -3.97 9.57 -0.61
N ILE A 59 -3.10 9.88 0.35
CA ILE A 59 -3.14 11.15 1.09
C ILE A 59 -2.84 12.36 0.18
N ILE A 60 -2.02 12.18 -0.85
CA ILE A 60 -1.61 13.24 -1.79
C ILE A 60 -2.83 13.86 -2.50
N PRO A 61 -3.67 13.09 -3.23
CA PRO A 61 -4.84 13.66 -3.90
C PRO A 61 -5.81 14.32 -2.91
N SER A 62 -5.93 13.78 -1.69
CA SER A 62 -6.78 14.34 -0.64
C SER A 62 -6.29 15.73 -0.20
N VAL A 63 -4.99 15.89 0.04
CA VAL A 63 -4.39 17.19 0.39
C VAL A 63 -4.60 18.22 -0.73
N PHE A 64 -4.34 17.86 -1.98
CA PHE A 64 -4.59 18.77 -3.11
C PHE A 64 -6.06 19.13 -3.27
N SER A 65 -6.98 18.21 -2.96
CA SER A 65 -8.42 18.48 -2.95
C SER A 65 -8.77 19.55 -1.91
N PHE A 66 -8.26 19.41 -0.67
CA PHE A 66 -8.48 20.40 0.38
C PHE A 66 -7.86 21.76 0.06
N LEU A 67 -6.67 21.80 -0.55
CA LEU A 67 -6.03 23.06 -0.97
C LEU A 67 -6.76 23.75 -2.12
N ALA A 68 -7.53 23.02 -2.92
CA ALA A 68 -8.31 23.59 -4.02
C ALA A 68 -9.53 24.38 -3.52
N LEU A 69 -10.13 23.99 -2.38
CA LEU A 69 -11.41 24.53 -1.90
C LEU A 69 -11.38 26.03 -1.48
N PRO A 70 -10.39 26.55 -0.72
CA PRO A 70 -10.45 27.92 -0.20
C PRO A 70 -10.42 29.02 -1.26
N ARG A 71 -9.80 28.74 -2.42
CA ARG A 71 -9.62 29.71 -3.52
C ARG A 71 -10.27 29.27 -4.83
N ASN A 72 -11.05 28.19 -4.80
CA ASN A 72 -11.60 27.54 -6.00
C ASN A 72 -10.53 27.31 -7.08
N ASN A 73 -9.34 26.83 -6.68
CA ASN A 73 -8.22 26.68 -7.59
C ASN A 73 -8.40 25.45 -8.48
N ILE A 74 -8.84 25.68 -9.70
CA ILE A 74 -9.08 24.67 -10.73
C ILE A 74 -7.84 23.77 -10.96
N SER A 75 -6.64 24.35 -11.01
CA SER A 75 -5.41 23.59 -11.28
C SER A 75 -5.13 22.55 -10.19
N TYR A 76 -5.31 22.91 -8.92
CA TYR A 76 -5.14 21.96 -7.80
C TYR A 76 -6.21 20.87 -7.80
N LEU A 77 -7.45 21.21 -8.18
CA LEU A 77 -8.51 20.22 -8.31
C LEU A 77 -8.21 19.20 -9.42
N VAL A 78 -7.70 19.64 -10.58
CA VAL A 78 -7.29 18.75 -11.68
C VAL A 78 -6.13 17.84 -11.25
N ILE A 79 -5.11 18.40 -10.59
CA ILE A 79 -3.97 17.62 -10.07
C ILE A 79 -4.47 16.56 -9.06
N SER A 80 -5.37 16.94 -8.17
CA SER A 80 -6.02 16.02 -7.23
C SER A 80 -6.74 14.87 -7.95
N MET A 81 -7.48 15.14 -9.02
CA MET A 81 -8.20 14.11 -9.77
C MET A 81 -7.25 13.14 -10.51
N ILE A 82 -6.21 13.66 -11.16
CA ILE A 82 -5.21 12.81 -11.86
C ILE A 82 -4.46 11.94 -10.85
N SER A 83 -4.02 12.54 -9.74
CA SER A 83 -3.33 11.82 -8.66
C SER A 83 -4.24 10.82 -7.94
N ALA A 84 -5.55 11.07 -7.84
CA ALA A 84 -6.52 10.09 -7.31
C ALA A 84 -6.62 8.85 -8.21
N GLY A 85 -6.60 9.02 -9.53
CA GLY A 85 -6.51 7.88 -10.45
C GLY A 85 -5.25 7.04 -10.21
N LEU A 86 -4.08 7.70 -10.07
CA LEU A 86 -2.80 7.02 -9.92
C LEU A 86 -2.59 6.37 -8.54
N PHE A 87 -2.89 7.08 -7.46
CA PHE A 87 -2.54 6.66 -6.09
C PHE A 87 -3.70 6.09 -5.28
N CYS A 88 -4.95 6.28 -5.72
CA CYS A 88 -6.10 5.64 -5.08
C CYS A 88 -6.60 4.46 -5.90
N VAL A 89 -6.90 4.66 -7.19
CA VAL A 89 -7.53 3.62 -8.01
C VAL A 89 -6.53 2.52 -8.39
N ALA A 90 -5.34 2.86 -8.85
CA ALA A 90 -4.37 1.86 -9.32
C ALA A 90 -3.91 0.87 -8.22
N PRO A 91 -3.57 1.30 -6.98
CA PRO A 91 -3.23 0.36 -5.91
C PRO A 91 -4.37 -0.57 -5.53
N LEU A 92 -5.63 -0.10 -5.57
CA LEU A 92 -6.79 -0.96 -5.27
C LEU A 92 -7.00 -2.02 -6.34
N ILE A 93 -6.84 -1.67 -7.62
CA ILE A 93 -6.88 -2.66 -8.71
C ILE A 93 -5.76 -3.68 -8.54
N TYR A 94 -4.53 -3.22 -8.32
CA TYR A 94 -3.39 -4.10 -8.09
C TYR A 94 -3.60 -5.02 -6.88
N GLY A 95 -4.09 -4.49 -5.76
CA GLY A 95 -4.39 -5.26 -4.56
C GLY A 95 -5.46 -6.33 -4.76
N SER A 96 -6.49 -6.01 -5.56
CA SER A 96 -7.52 -6.98 -5.92
C SER A 96 -6.97 -8.16 -6.72
N MET A 97 -5.96 -7.93 -7.56
CA MET A 97 -5.28 -8.98 -8.33
C MET A 97 -4.26 -9.75 -7.49
N GLU A 98 -3.48 -9.04 -6.66
CA GLU A 98 -2.47 -9.64 -5.76
C GLU A 98 -3.12 -10.66 -4.80
N MET A 99 -4.28 -10.30 -4.24
CA MET A 99 -4.98 -11.11 -3.25
C MET A 99 -5.81 -12.25 -3.86
N PHE A 100 -6.06 -12.22 -5.17
CA PHE A 100 -6.89 -13.20 -5.87
C PHE A 100 -6.46 -14.67 -5.66
N PRO A 101 -5.19 -15.07 -5.83
CA PRO A 101 -4.77 -16.46 -5.58
C PRO A 101 -4.97 -16.87 -4.11
N VAL A 102 -4.78 -15.94 -3.17
CA VAL A 102 -4.98 -16.20 -1.73
C VAL A 102 -6.46 -16.39 -1.42
N ALA A 103 -7.33 -15.57 -2.02
CA ALA A 103 -8.77 -15.75 -1.89
C ALA A 103 -9.22 -17.07 -2.51
N GLN A 104 -8.71 -17.45 -3.68
CA GLN A 104 -9.01 -18.74 -4.30
C GLN A 104 -8.61 -19.91 -3.40
N GLN A 105 -7.44 -19.84 -2.75
CA GLN A 105 -7.02 -20.85 -1.79
C GLN A 105 -7.94 -20.93 -0.57
N LEU A 106 -8.39 -19.78 -0.06
CA LEU A 106 -9.34 -19.74 1.04
C LEU A 106 -10.68 -20.37 0.65
N TYR A 107 -11.28 -19.95 -0.46
CA TYR A 107 -12.63 -20.38 -0.84
C TYR A 107 -12.69 -21.81 -1.39
N ARG A 108 -11.65 -22.28 -2.10
CA ARG A 108 -11.64 -23.64 -2.67
C ARG A 108 -11.08 -24.69 -1.72
N HIS A 109 -10.08 -24.34 -0.91
CA HIS A 109 -9.36 -25.30 -0.07
C HIS A 109 -9.58 -25.09 1.43
N GLY A 110 -10.26 -24.01 1.84
CA GLY A 110 -10.46 -23.69 3.25
C GLY A 110 -9.17 -23.32 3.99
N LYS A 111 -8.09 -22.99 3.27
CA LYS A 111 -6.77 -22.70 3.86
C LYS A 111 -6.52 -21.19 3.93
N ALA A 112 -6.32 -20.68 5.14
CA ALA A 112 -5.91 -19.30 5.40
C ALA A 112 -4.47 -19.27 5.96
N TYR A 113 -3.62 -18.40 5.38
CA TYR A 113 -2.22 -18.24 5.80
C TYR A 113 -1.96 -16.95 6.58
N ARG A 114 -2.88 -15.97 6.47
CA ARG A 114 -2.78 -14.66 7.09
C ARG A 114 -4.07 -14.36 7.84
N PHE A 115 -3.95 -13.82 9.05
CA PHE A 115 -5.08 -13.53 9.92
C PHE A 115 -5.03 -12.09 10.44
N ILE A 116 -6.20 -11.50 10.63
CA ILE A 116 -6.41 -10.20 11.25
C ILE A 116 -7.49 -10.39 12.31
N PHE A 117 -7.12 -10.27 13.58
CA PHE A 117 -8.02 -10.46 14.72
C PHE A 117 -8.82 -11.78 14.67
N GLY A 118 -8.19 -12.87 14.22
CA GLY A 118 -8.82 -14.20 14.11
C GLY A 118 -9.61 -14.45 12.82
N PHE A 119 -9.88 -13.43 12.02
CA PHE A 119 -10.48 -13.57 10.68
C PHE A 119 -9.41 -13.73 9.60
N SER A 120 -9.76 -14.34 8.47
CA SER A 120 -8.85 -14.41 7.34
C SER A 120 -8.55 -13.01 6.80
N ALA A 121 -7.26 -12.65 6.74
CA ALA A 121 -6.83 -11.32 6.34
C ALA A 121 -7.35 -10.96 4.94
N VAL A 122 -7.40 -11.92 4.02
CA VAL A 122 -7.82 -11.69 2.63
C VAL A 122 -9.29 -11.28 2.55
N THR A 123 -10.17 -11.89 3.34
CA THR A 123 -11.60 -11.54 3.36
C THR A 123 -11.81 -10.14 3.90
N VAL A 124 -11.13 -9.80 5.01
CA VAL A 124 -11.17 -8.46 5.60
C VAL A 124 -10.65 -7.42 4.60
N MET A 125 -9.55 -7.70 3.93
CA MET A 125 -8.93 -6.76 2.99
C MET A 125 -9.76 -6.55 1.72
N TYR A 126 -10.46 -7.57 1.20
CA TYR A 126 -11.41 -7.36 0.12
C TYR A 126 -12.56 -6.43 0.52
N LEU A 127 -13.08 -6.54 1.75
CA LEU A 127 -14.10 -5.60 2.25
C LEU A 127 -13.56 -4.17 2.31
N VAL A 128 -12.32 -4.00 2.80
CA VAL A 128 -11.63 -2.70 2.81
C VAL A 128 -11.50 -2.14 1.39
N ILE A 129 -11.10 -2.96 0.42
CA ILE A 129 -11.00 -2.54 -0.99
C ILE A 129 -12.37 -2.10 -1.52
N VAL A 130 -13.44 -2.85 -1.28
CA VAL A 130 -14.78 -2.47 -1.76
C VAL A 130 -15.21 -1.12 -1.20
N ILE A 131 -15.00 -0.88 0.10
CA ILE A 131 -15.29 0.41 0.74
C ILE A 131 -14.42 1.52 0.15
N ALA A 132 -13.12 1.28 0.00
CA ALA A 132 -12.17 2.25 -0.56
C ALA A 132 -12.53 2.64 -2.01
N VAL A 133 -12.90 1.65 -2.84
CA VAL A 133 -13.35 1.89 -4.22
C VAL A 133 -14.62 2.75 -4.22
N GLN A 134 -15.57 2.51 -3.33
CA GLN A 134 -16.77 3.36 -3.22
C GLN A 134 -16.40 4.79 -2.82
N VAL A 135 -15.58 4.96 -1.78
CA VAL A 135 -15.14 6.29 -1.30
C VAL A 135 -14.44 7.06 -2.42
N HIS A 136 -13.47 6.45 -3.10
CA HIS A 136 -12.74 7.12 -4.19
C HIS A 136 -13.59 7.32 -5.45
N GLY A 137 -14.52 6.41 -5.73
CA GLY A 137 -15.50 6.57 -6.81
C GLY A 137 -16.36 7.82 -6.62
N TRP A 138 -16.90 8.02 -5.41
CA TRP A 138 -17.65 9.22 -5.06
C TRP A 138 -16.76 10.47 -5.04
N GLN A 139 -15.55 10.38 -4.51
CA GLN A 139 -14.59 11.49 -4.49
C GLN A 139 -14.34 12.02 -5.92
N ILE A 140 -14.03 11.14 -6.88
CA ILE A 140 -13.74 11.53 -8.26
C ILE A 140 -14.99 12.10 -8.94
N TYR A 141 -16.15 11.47 -8.72
CA TYR A 141 -17.42 11.96 -9.25
C TYR A 141 -17.74 13.39 -8.81
N TYR A 142 -17.65 13.68 -7.51
CA TYR A 142 -17.92 15.01 -6.98
C TYR A 142 -16.84 16.02 -7.39
N SER A 143 -15.58 15.61 -7.44
CA SER A 143 -14.49 16.48 -7.93
C SER A 143 -14.72 16.90 -9.38
N LYS A 144 -15.18 15.98 -10.23
CA LYS A 144 -15.55 16.28 -11.62
C LYS A 144 -16.70 17.27 -11.71
N LYS A 145 -17.78 17.06 -10.93
CA LYS A 145 -18.90 18.02 -10.88
C LYS A 145 -18.47 19.41 -10.44
N LEU A 146 -17.63 19.48 -9.41
CA LEU A 146 -17.10 20.75 -8.90
C LEU A 146 -16.23 21.45 -9.94
N LEU A 147 -15.40 20.68 -10.65
CA LEU A 147 -14.56 21.17 -11.72
C LEU A 147 -15.41 21.80 -12.84
N ASP A 148 -16.45 21.11 -13.30
CA ASP A 148 -17.38 21.62 -14.31
C ASP A 148 -18.02 22.94 -13.87
N GLN A 149 -18.51 23.01 -12.62
CA GLN A 149 -19.13 24.22 -12.07
C GLN A 149 -18.16 25.41 -11.97
N TRP A 150 -16.93 25.18 -11.51
CA TRP A 150 -15.91 26.23 -11.42
C TRP A 150 -15.47 26.72 -12.80
N PHE A 151 -15.33 25.83 -13.78
CA PHE A 151 -15.05 26.24 -15.15
C PHE A 151 -16.18 27.09 -15.74
N THR A 152 -17.43 26.64 -15.66
CA THR A 152 -18.58 27.38 -16.21
C THR A 152 -18.71 28.76 -15.57
N SER A 153 -18.67 28.85 -14.24
CA SER A 153 -18.77 30.13 -13.53
C SER A 153 -17.62 31.11 -13.87
N THR A 154 -16.41 30.59 -14.13
CA THR A 154 -15.27 31.42 -14.54
C THR A 154 -15.45 31.95 -15.96
N GLN A 155 -16.02 31.16 -16.88
CA GLN A 155 -16.30 31.60 -18.25
C GLN A 155 -17.45 32.62 -18.30
N GLU A 156 -18.51 32.42 -17.51
CA GLU A 156 -19.60 33.38 -17.41
C GLU A 156 -19.13 34.76 -16.91
N LYS A 157 -18.21 34.78 -15.93
CA LYS A 157 -17.59 36.01 -15.43
C LYS A 157 -16.70 36.71 -16.47
N LYS A 158 -16.09 35.97 -17.41
CA LYS A 158 -15.27 36.55 -18.49
C LYS A 158 -16.11 37.13 -19.63
N LYS A 159 -17.34 36.65 -19.80
CA LYS A 159 -18.26 37.08 -20.87
C LYS A 159 -19.07 38.32 -20.49
N LYS A 160 -19.25 38.59 -19.20
CA LYS A 160 -19.85 39.82 -18.65
C LYS A 160 -18.80 40.91 -18.54
#